data_AF-A0AAU4HT73-F1
#
_entry.id   AF-A0AAU4HT73-F1
#
_cell.length_a   1.000
_cell.length_b   1.000
_cell.length_c   1.000
_cell.angle_alpha   90.00
_cell.angle_beta   90.00
_cell.angle_gamma   90.00
#
_symmetry.space_group_name_H-M   'P 1'
#
loop_
_entity.id
_entity.type
_entity.pdbx_description
1 polymer ?
#
loop_
_entity_poly.entity_id
_entity_poly.type
_entity_poly.pdbx_seq_one_letter_code
_entity_poly.pdbx_strand_id
1 'polypeptide(L)'
;MRIDTGRFSSSARYAWQGRTTAFHDRRQGRKDAPGLRARLDSLPHPDTWERDTDPYPQLLTPHVLGIRASASRGADRLRSRLLHGERALCARIHAESVRVVTQYDVRQNPTPAALARYGELIGVWRTSAGVCRVRATVLTHEANQRLAHYWDAVLVSFQPPSEGPLTAGHLRRLPGRVDLDESWRRTDDWLWADGGPWPAPAPGPSGHPVVRALAILAAQPGRDAGAGIPHGDAAADPERGHG
;
A
#
# COMPACT_ATOMS: atom_id res chain seq x y z
N MET A 1 -21.13 -4.44 -12.53
CA MET A 1 -21.22 -4.89 -11.13
C MET A 1 -20.86 -3.71 -10.24
N ARG A 2 -21.84 -3.12 -9.57
CA ARG A 2 -21.64 -1.94 -8.70
C ARG A 2 -20.80 -2.39 -7.50
N ILE A 3 -19.60 -1.85 -7.33
CA ILE A 3 -18.87 -2.01 -6.07
C ILE A 3 -19.76 -1.35 -5.02
N ASP A 4 -20.30 -2.17 -4.14
CA ASP A 4 -21.13 -1.73 -3.04
C ASP A 4 -20.23 -0.90 -2.10
N THR A 5 -20.23 0.42 -2.29
CA THR A 5 -19.52 1.39 -1.45
C THR A 5 -20.24 1.63 -0.13
N GLY A 6 -21.39 0.97 0.08
CA GLY A 6 -22.37 1.26 1.13
C GLY A 6 -22.10 0.72 2.54
N ARG A 7 -20.91 0.25 2.88
CA ARG A 7 -20.56 -0.06 4.29
C ARG A 7 -19.37 0.73 4.79
N PHE A 8 -19.43 2.05 4.60
CA PHE A 8 -18.91 2.92 5.64
C PHE A 8 -19.88 2.81 6.83
N SER A 9 -19.53 2.00 7.82
CA SER A 9 -20.03 2.20 9.18
C SER A 9 -19.98 3.70 9.46
N SER A 10 -21.06 4.28 9.98
CA SER A 10 -21.12 5.71 10.31
C SER A 10 -19.88 6.15 11.08
N SER A 11 -19.40 7.38 10.85
CA SER A 11 -18.23 7.98 11.54
C SER A 11 -18.31 7.82 13.07
N ALA A 12 -19.53 7.87 13.63
CA ALA A 12 -19.78 7.61 15.05
C ALA A 12 -19.49 6.16 15.49
N ARG A 13 -19.79 5.16 14.64
CA ARG A 13 -19.43 3.75 14.92
C ARG A 13 -17.91 3.57 14.85
N TYR A 14 -17.23 4.17 13.88
CA TYR A 14 -15.77 4.16 13.84
C TYR A 14 -15.14 4.86 15.06
N ALA A 15 -15.65 6.01 15.47
CA ALA A 15 -15.15 6.74 16.63
C ALA A 15 -15.38 5.98 17.95
N TRP A 16 -16.55 5.35 18.12
CA TRP A 16 -16.88 4.57 19.31
C TRP A 16 -16.09 3.26 19.38
N GLN A 17 -15.93 2.58 18.25
CA GLN A 17 -15.11 1.39 18.13
C GLN A 17 -13.63 1.72 18.39
N GLY A 18 -13.13 2.85 17.89
CA GLY A 18 -11.78 3.35 18.19
C GLY A 18 -11.55 3.66 19.67
N ARG A 19 -12.54 4.22 20.38
CA ARG A 19 -12.44 4.50 21.83
C ARG A 19 -12.39 3.22 22.66
N THR A 20 -13.21 2.22 22.33
CA THR A 20 -13.24 0.94 23.05
C THR A 20 -11.98 0.11 22.79
N THR A 21 -11.47 0.08 21.55
CA THR A 21 -10.19 -0.56 21.25
C THR A 21 -9.01 0.12 21.94
N ALA A 22 -8.97 1.46 21.94
CA ALA A 22 -7.91 2.20 22.64
C ALA A 22 -7.91 1.93 24.15
N PHE A 23 -9.08 1.84 24.80
CA PHE A 23 -9.16 1.48 26.21
C PHE A 23 -8.64 0.06 26.47
N HIS A 24 -9.04 -0.90 25.64
CA HIS A 24 -8.56 -2.29 25.74
C HIS A 24 -7.04 -2.38 25.54
N ASP A 25 -6.51 -1.75 24.49
CA ASP A 25 -5.08 -1.79 24.15
C ASP A 25 -4.24 -1.14 25.26
N ARG A 26 -4.69 -0.01 25.84
CA ARG A 26 -4.05 0.59 27.02
C ARG A 26 -4.11 -0.31 28.25
N ARG A 27 -5.27 -0.93 28.52
CA ARG A 27 -5.44 -1.83 29.66
C ARG A 27 -4.50 -3.03 29.53
N GLN A 28 -4.36 -3.60 28.34
CA GLN A 28 -3.44 -4.70 28.10
C GLN A 28 -1.98 -4.25 28.27
N GLY A 29 -1.62 -3.05 27.79
CA GLY A 29 -0.29 -2.48 27.99
C GLY A 29 0.10 -2.38 29.47
N ARG A 30 -0.79 -1.86 30.32
CA ARG A 30 -0.54 -1.79 31.78
C ARG A 30 -0.35 -3.17 32.42
N LYS A 31 -1.06 -4.19 31.94
CA LYS A 31 -0.95 -5.56 32.45
C LYS A 31 0.38 -6.21 32.07
N ASP A 32 0.84 -5.97 30.84
CA ASP A 32 2.07 -6.57 30.32
C ASP A 32 3.33 -5.84 30.83
N ALA A 33 3.19 -4.58 31.27
CA ALA A 33 4.32 -3.72 31.65
C ALA A 33 5.28 -4.38 32.67
N PRO A 34 4.85 -4.98 33.80
CA PRO A 34 5.78 -5.60 34.75
C PRO A 34 6.68 -6.67 34.12
N GLY A 35 6.12 -7.49 33.20
CA GLY A 35 6.85 -8.55 32.49
C GLY A 35 7.77 -8.04 31.37
N LEU A 36 7.58 -6.79 30.94
CA LEU A 36 8.40 -6.15 29.91
C LEU A 36 9.52 -5.29 30.50
N ARG A 37 9.47 -4.95 31.80
CA ARG A 37 10.40 -4.03 32.47
C ARG A 37 11.87 -4.37 32.22
N ALA A 38 12.30 -5.56 32.65
CA ALA A 38 13.69 -6.00 32.52
C ALA A 38 14.16 -6.06 31.06
N ARG A 39 13.25 -6.33 30.11
CA ARG A 39 13.58 -6.37 28.69
C ARG A 39 13.78 -4.98 28.11
N LEU A 40 12.93 -4.04 28.49
CA LEU A 40 13.03 -2.64 28.05
C LEU A 40 14.24 -1.94 28.68
N ASP A 41 14.54 -2.19 29.96
CA ASP A 41 15.72 -1.66 30.64
C ASP A 41 17.04 -2.17 30.01
N SER A 42 17.00 -3.34 29.36
CA SER A 42 18.16 -3.91 28.65
C SER A 42 18.36 -3.41 27.21
N LEU A 43 17.44 -2.57 26.69
CA LEU A 43 17.54 -2.07 25.32
C LEU A 43 18.49 -0.89 25.21
N PRO A 44 19.26 -0.80 24.10
CA PRO A 44 20.02 0.40 23.80
C PRO A 44 19.06 1.58 23.54
N HIS A 45 19.54 2.80 23.77
CA HIS A 45 18.73 4.02 23.67
C HIS A 45 17.99 4.12 22.31
N PRO A 46 16.72 4.57 22.27
CA PRO A 46 15.86 4.56 21.07
C PRO A 46 16.43 5.23 19.82
N ASP A 47 17.46 6.06 19.96
CA ASP A 47 18.17 6.71 18.85
C ASP A 47 19.10 5.80 18.05
N THR A 48 19.39 4.61 18.57
CA THR A 48 20.27 3.62 17.91
C THR A 48 19.51 2.55 17.13
N TRP A 49 18.17 2.63 17.08
CA TRP A 49 17.35 1.56 16.50
C TRP A 49 17.34 1.64 14.96
N GLU A 50 17.85 0.61 14.31
CA GLU A 50 17.81 0.46 12.84
C GLU A 50 16.36 0.38 12.32
N ARG A 51 16.15 0.89 11.11
CA ARG A 51 14.81 1.20 10.56
C ARG A 51 14.08 -0.01 9.95
N ASP A 52 14.82 -1.07 9.60
CA ASP A 52 14.39 -2.01 8.56
C ASP A 52 14.14 -3.46 9.04
N THR A 53 14.36 -3.77 10.31
CA THR A 53 13.98 -5.07 10.89
C THR A 53 13.39 -4.83 12.27
N ASP A 54 12.35 -5.58 12.64
CA ASP A 54 11.73 -5.54 13.97
C ASP A 54 12.84 -5.79 15.01
N PRO A 55 13.43 -4.74 15.60
CA PRO A 55 14.81 -4.86 16.10
C PRO A 55 14.88 -5.64 17.42
N TYR A 56 13.71 -5.93 18.00
CA TYR A 56 13.56 -6.53 19.31
C TYR A 56 12.40 -7.53 19.34
N PRO A 57 12.57 -8.75 18.77
CA PRO A 57 11.54 -9.78 18.80
C PRO A 57 11.09 -10.15 20.23
N GLN A 58 11.96 -9.98 21.22
CA GLN A 58 11.68 -10.20 22.65
C GLN A 58 10.60 -9.28 23.25
N LEU A 59 10.25 -8.19 22.55
CA LEU A 59 9.21 -7.23 22.95
C LEU A 59 7.86 -7.52 22.30
N LEU A 60 7.78 -8.53 21.42
CA LEU A 60 6.55 -8.92 20.73
C LEU A 60 5.67 -9.77 21.65
N THR A 61 4.85 -9.11 22.46
CA THR A 61 3.86 -9.79 23.28
C THR A 61 2.78 -10.46 22.42
N PRO A 62 2.05 -11.46 22.96
CA PRO A 62 0.92 -12.06 22.26
C PRO A 62 -0.11 -11.03 21.77
N HIS A 63 -0.30 -9.94 22.51
CA HIS A 63 -1.19 -8.84 22.11
C HIS A 63 -0.68 -8.09 20.88
N VAL A 64 0.61 -7.74 20.85
CA VAL A 64 1.27 -7.10 19.69
C VAL A 64 1.18 -8.01 18.47
N LEU A 65 1.50 -9.31 18.62
CA LEU A 65 1.37 -10.30 17.55
C LEU A 65 -0.08 -10.43 17.05
N GLY A 66 -1.05 -10.37 17.95
CA GLY A 66 -2.48 -10.38 17.62
C GLY A 66 -2.89 -9.18 16.75
N ILE A 67 -2.42 -7.97 17.08
CA ILE A 67 -2.67 -6.76 16.29
C ILE A 67 -2.05 -6.91 14.88
N ARG A 68 -0.79 -7.35 14.80
CA ARG A 68 -0.10 -7.57 13.52
C ARG A 68 -0.84 -8.57 12.64
N ALA A 69 -1.15 -9.73 13.20
CA ALA A 69 -1.83 -10.79 12.46
C ALA A 69 -3.24 -10.36 12.00
N SER A 70 -3.92 -9.53 12.79
CA SER A 70 -5.22 -8.96 12.39
C SER A 70 -5.09 -8.02 11.18
N ALA A 71 -4.08 -7.15 11.16
CA ALA A 71 -3.83 -6.24 10.04
C ALA A 71 -3.46 -7.02 8.77
N SER A 72 -2.53 -7.98 8.87
CA SER A 72 -2.12 -8.84 7.75
C SER A 72 -3.31 -9.61 7.18
N ARG A 73 -4.09 -10.32 8.00
CA ARG A 73 -5.29 -11.04 7.55
C ARG A 73 -6.33 -10.11 6.91
N GLY A 74 -6.48 -8.90 7.44
CA GLY A 74 -7.39 -7.90 6.88
C GLY A 74 -6.96 -7.47 5.47
N ALA A 75 -5.67 -7.20 5.28
CA ALA A 75 -5.09 -6.90 3.97
C ALA A 75 -5.25 -8.11 3.02
N ASP A 76 -4.86 -9.31 3.43
CA ASP A 76 -4.98 -10.52 2.61
C ASP A 76 -6.42 -10.79 2.17
N ARG A 77 -7.39 -10.52 3.05
CA ARG A 77 -8.81 -10.63 2.71
C ARG A 77 -9.24 -9.59 1.67
N LEU A 78 -8.72 -8.37 1.71
CA LEU A 78 -8.95 -7.37 0.65
C LEU A 78 -8.39 -7.86 -0.70
N ARG A 79 -7.17 -8.39 -0.70
CA ARG A 79 -6.53 -8.96 -1.90
C ARG A 79 -7.34 -10.12 -2.46
N SER A 80 -7.69 -11.09 -1.62
CA SER A 80 -8.50 -12.26 -2.01
C SER A 80 -9.85 -11.86 -2.60
N ARG A 81 -10.53 -10.88 -1.99
CA ARG A 81 -11.80 -10.36 -2.51
C ARG A 81 -11.65 -9.61 -3.83
N LEU A 82 -10.59 -8.84 -4.00
CA LEU A 82 -10.28 -8.18 -5.28
C LEU A 82 -10.06 -9.22 -6.36
N LEU A 83 -9.15 -10.18 -6.15
CA LEU A 83 -8.85 -11.23 -7.11
C LEU A 83 -10.07 -12.08 -7.43
N HIS A 84 -10.92 -12.36 -6.44
CA HIS A 84 -12.19 -13.04 -6.66
C HIS A 84 -13.18 -12.21 -7.48
N GLY A 85 -13.37 -10.93 -7.13
CA GLY A 85 -14.32 -10.04 -7.80
C GLY A 85 -13.93 -9.74 -9.24
N GLU A 86 -12.63 -9.62 -9.50
CA GLU A 86 -12.07 -9.22 -10.80
C GLU A 86 -11.60 -10.42 -11.65
N ARG A 87 -11.94 -11.67 -11.31
CA ARG A 87 -11.51 -12.86 -12.08
C ARG A 87 -11.79 -12.74 -13.59
N ALA A 88 -12.96 -12.22 -13.95
CA ALA A 88 -13.34 -12.02 -15.34
C ALA A 88 -12.50 -10.93 -16.03
N LEU A 89 -12.16 -9.85 -15.30
CA LEU A 89 -11.25 -8.82 -15.79
C LEU A 89 -9.84 -9.39 -15.97
N CYS A 90 -9.34 -10.15 -15.00
CA CYS A 90 -8.04 -10.83 -15.10
C CYS A 90 -8.00 -11.74 -16.35
N ALA A 91 -9.03 -12.58 -16.55
CA ALA A 91 -9.10 -13.46 -17.73
C ALA A 91 -9.06 -12.67 -19.06
N ARG A 92 -9.75 -11.51 -19.12
CA ARG A 92 -9.70 -10.61 -20.29
C ARG A 92 -8.33 -9.99 -20.49
N ILE A 93 -7.67 -9.58 -19.40
CA ILE A 93 -6.30 -9.06 -19.43
C ILE A 93 -5.35 -10.12 -19.98
N HIS A 94 -5.42 -11.37 -19.49
CA HIS A 94 -4.59 -12.46 -20.01
C HIS A 94 -4.81 -12.69 -21.52
N ALA A 95 -6.07 -12.74 -21.97
CA ALA A 95 -6.40 -12.94 -23.38
C ALA A 95 -5.88 -11.79 -24.27
N GLU A 96 -6.10 -10.53 -23.87
CA GLU A 96 -5.63 -9.38 -24.65
C GLU A 96 -4.10 -9.24 -24.57
N SER A 97 -3.45 -9.65 -23.47
CA SER A 97 -1.99 -9.74 -23.38
C SER A 97 -1.40 -10.68 -24.44
N VAL A 98 -1.97 -11.88 -24.61
CA VAL A 98 -1.54 -12.81 -25.67
C VAL A 98 -1.72 -12.17 -27.05
N ARG A 99 -2.84 -11.47 -27.27
CA ARG A 99 -3.11 -10.77 -28.53
C ARG A 99 -2.09 -9.67 -28.81
N VAL A 100 -1.79 -8.82 -27.82
CA VAL A 100 -0.81 -7.72 -27.94
C VAL A 100 0.57 -8.28 -28.26
N VAL A 101 1.05 -9.25 -27.49
CA VAL A 101 2.36 -9.89 -27.72
C VAL A 101 2.42 -10.53 -29.11
N THR A 102 1.35 -11.21 -29.54
CA THR A 102 1.30 -11.81 -30.88
C THR A 102 1.40 -10.75 -31.98
N GLN A 103 0.71 -9.61 -31.85
CA GLN A 103 0.74 -8.56 -32.88
C GLN A 103 2.06 -7.80 -32.91
N TYR A 104 2.60 -7.43 -31.75
CA TYR A 104 3.79 -6.59 -31.66
C TYR A 104 5.09 -7.38 -31.80
N ASP A 105 5.20 -8.54 -31.14
CA ASP A 105 6.47 -9.26 -31.09
C ASP A 105 6.57 -10.39 -32.12
N VAL A 106 5.48 -11.13 -32.35
CA VAL A 106 5.49 -12.30 -33.25
C VAL A 106 5.24 -11.88 -34.69
N ARG A 107 4.17 -11.13 -34.94
CA ARG A 107 3.77 -10.70 -36.30
C ARG A 107 4.43 -9.41 -36.74
N GLN A 108 5.02 -8.66 -35.81
CA GLN A 108 5.63 -7.35 -36.05
C GLN A 108 4.69 -6.40 -36.81
N ASN A 109 3.38 -6.50 -36.53
CA ASN A 109 2.32 -5.71 -37.13
C ASN A 109 1.54 -4.98 -36.02
N PRO A 110 2.08 -3.84 -35.53
CA PRO A 110 1.53 -3.15 -34.38
C PRO A 110 0.08 -2.73 -34.64
N THR A 111 -0.80 -3.05 -33.69
CA THR A 111 -2.22 -2.68 -33.77
C THR A 111 -2.56 -1.69 -32.64
N PRO A 112 -2.55 -0.36 -32.90
CA PRO A 112 -2.77 0.65 -31.87
C PRO A 112 -4.09 0.48 -31.13
N ALA A 113 -5.14 0.05 -31.83
CA ALA A 113 -6.45 -0.21 -31.22
C ALA A 113 -6.43 -1.36 -30.21
N ALA A 114 -5.60 -2.39 -30.42
CA ALA A 114 -5.45 -3.49 -29.46
C ALA A 114 -4.69 -3.03 -28.22
N LEU A 115 -3.64 -2.24 -28.41
CA LEU A 115 -2.88 -1.70 -27.30
C LEU A 115 -3.70 -0.69 -26.46
N ALA A 116 -4.54 0.12 -27.10
CA ALA A 116 -5.47 1.03 -26.42
C ALA A 116 -6.48 0.27 -25.54
N ARG A 117 -7.10 -0.79 -26.07
CA ARG A 117 -8.02 -1.63 -25.28
C ARG A 117 -7.30 -2.33 -24.12
N TYR A 118 -6.09 -2.84 -24.36
CA TYR A 118 -5.28 -3.43 -23.30
C TYR A 118 -4.98 -2.42 -22.19
N GLY A 119 -4.57 -1.20 -22.56
CA GLY A 119 -4.35 -0.09 -21.64
C GLY A 119 -5.59 0.27 -20.82
N GLU A 120 -6.78 0.26 -21.43
CA GLU A 120 -8.05 0.47 -20.72
C GLU A 120 -8.29 -0.61 -19.65
N LEU A 121 -8.10 -1.90 -19.99
CA LEU A 121 -8.26 -3.00 -19.04
C LEU A 121 -7.28 -2.88 -17.86
N ILE A 122 -6.03 -2.54 -18.12
CA ILE A 122 -5.02 -2.29 -17.08
C ILE A 122 -5.39 -1.08 -16.23
N GLY A 123 -5.93 -0.02 -16.83
CA GLY A 123 -6.43 1.15 -16.10
C GLY A 123 -7.55 0.79 -15.11
N VAL A 124 -8.52 -0.02 -15.54
CA VAL A 124 -9.60 -0.53 -14.68
C VAL A 124 -9.05 -1.40 -13.55
N TRP A 125 -8.10 -2.28 -13.84
CA TRP A 125 -7.43 -3.12 -12.85
C TRP A 125 -6.71 -2.26 -11.79
N ARG A 126 -5.84 -1.34 -12.21
CA ARG A 126 -5.07 -0.47 -11.31
C ARG A 126 -5.96 0.43 -10.46
N THR A 127 -7.09 0.88 -11.00
CA THR A 127 -8.08 1.66 -10.24
C THR A 127 -8.68 0.81 -9.11
N SER A 128 -9.12 -0.41 -9.43
CA SER A 128 -9.70 -1.35 -8.46
C SER A 128 -8.68 -1.75 -7.39
N ALA A 129 -7.46 -2.10 -7.81
CA ALA A 129 -6.36 -2.41 -6.92
C ALA A 129 -5.94 -1.21 -6.06
N GLY A 130 -5.95 0.01 -6.61
CA GLY A 130 -5.66 1.26 -5.90
C GLY A 130 -6.63 1.52 -4.75
N VAL A 131 -7.93 1.28 -4.95
CA VAL A 131 -8.94 1.38 -3.87
C VAL A 131 -8.64 0.37 -2.76
N CYS A 132 -8.33 -0.88 -3.12
CA CYS A 132 -7.97 -1.90 -2.13
C CYS A 132 -6.67 -1.57 -1.39
N ARG A 133 -5.67 -1.01 -2.08
CA ARG A 133 -4.41 -0.56 -1.49
C ARG A 133 -4.64 0.54 -0.45
N VAL A 134 -5.44 1.55 -0.76
CA VAL A 134 -5.79 2.61 0.21
C VAL A 134 -6.44 1.99 1.46
N ARG A 135 -7.35 1.04 1.29
CA ARG A 135 -7.98 0.34 2.43
C ARG A 135 -6.98 -0.48 3.24
N ALA A 136 -6.05 -1.17 2.59
CA ALA A 136 -4.99 -1.93 3.27
C ALA A 136 -4.03 -1.00 4.03
N THR A 137 -3.72 0.18 3.49
CA THR A 137 -2.97 1.24 4.18
C THR A 137 -3.71 1.71 5.44
N VAL A 138 -5.02 1.91 5.37
CA VAL A 138 -5.84 2.28 6.54
C VAL A 138 -5.75 1.21 7.63
N LEU A 139 -5.89 -0.07 7.30
CA LEU A 139 -5.76 -1.17 8.26
C LEU A 139 -4.38 -1.17 8.96
N THR A 140 -3.33 -0.87 8.19
CA THR A 140 -1.96 -0.76 8.71
C THR A 140 -1.82 0.44 9.66
N HIS A 141 -2.39 1.60 9.31
CA HIS A 141 -2.40 2.76 10.19
C HIS A 141 -3.21 2.54 11.47
N GLU A 142 -4.38 1.93 11.38
CA GLU A 142 -5.20 1.57 12.54
C GLU A 142 -4.44 0.62 13.48
N ALA A 143 -3.79 -0.41 12.93
CA ALA A 143 -2.94 -1.30 13.71
C ALA A 143 -1.81 -0.56 14.42
N ASN A 144 -1.12 0.35 13.72
CA ASN A 144 -0.05 1.16 14.31
C ASN A 144 -0.57 2.14 15.39
N GLN A 145 -1.78 2.69 15.25
CA GLN A 145 -2.41 3.49 16.29
C GLN A 145 -2.71 2.66 17.55
N ARG A 146 -3.21 1.42 17.37
CA ARG A 146 -3.45 0.49 18.48
C ARG A 146 -2.17 0.11 19.20
N LEU A 147 -1.10 -0.16 18.45
CA LEU A 147 0.24 -0.38 19.01
C LEU A 147 0.76 0.85 19.77
N ALA A 148 0.52 2.06 19.25
CA ALA A 148 0.87 3.28 19.95
C ALA A 148 0.14 3.41 21.30
N HIS A 149 -1.17 3.13 21.35
CA HIS A 149 -1.93 3.12 22.60
C HIS A 149 -1.46 2.05 23.59
N TYR A 150 -1.09 0.87 23.10
CA TYR A 150 -0.52 -0.20 23.91
C TYR A 150 0.81 0.22 24.53
N TRP A 151 1.76 0.67 23.70
CA TRP A 151 3.10 1.03 24.15
C TRP A 151 3.14 2.29 25.01
N ASP A 152 2.30 3.28 24.71
CA ASP A 152 2.10 4.45 25.58
C ASP A 152 1.72 4.02 27.01
N ALA A 153 0.76 3.09 27.14
CA ALA A 153 0.36 2.59 28.45
C ALA A 153 1.42 1.73 29.15
N VAL A 154 2.22 0.97 28.38
CA VAL A 154 3.38 0.22 28.88
C VAL A 154 4.41 1.19 29.47
N LEU A 155 4.77 2.23 28.72
CA LEU A 155 5.78 3.23 29.09
C LEU A 155 5.35 4.09 30.29
N VAL A 156 4.10 4.55 30.31
CA VAL A 156 3.52 5.28 31.46
C VAL A 156 3.52 4.42 32.74
N SER A 157 3.45 3.09 32.62
CA SER A 157 3.51 2.20 33.77
C SER A 157 4.94 2.03 34.34
N PHE A 158 5.97 2.50 33.64
CA PHE A 158 7.36 2.48 34.10
C PHE A 158 7.85 3.81 34.69
N GLN A 159 7.37 4.95 34.20
CA GLN A 159 7.81 6.26 34.69
C GLN A 159 7.22 6.55 36.09
N PRO A 160 8.04 6.86 37.11
CA PRO A 160 7.55 7.63 38.25
C PRO A 160 7.16 9.05 37.76
N PRO A 161 6.19 9.72 38.41
CA PRO A 161 5.59 10.98 37.93
C PRO A 161 6.54 12.20 37.83
N SER A 162 7.85 12.04 38.03
CA SER A 162 8.83 13.13 38.10
C SER A 162 9.72 13.30 36.86
N GLU A 163 9.76 12.35 35.93
CA GLU A 163 10.55 12.49 34.69
C GLU A 163 9.59 12.68 33.50
N GLY A 164 9.82 13.75 32.73
CA GLY A 164 8.88 14.29 31.76
C GLY A 164 8.37 13.30 30.70
N PRO A 165 7.28 13.67 29.99
CA PRO A 165 6.60 12.76 29.09
C PRO A 165 7.52 12.33 27.95
N LEU A 166 7.62 11.02 27.72
CA LEU A 166 8.19 10.45 26.51
C LEU A 166 7.48 11.08 25.31
N THR A 167 8.19 11.95 24.59
CA THR A 167 7.62 12.74 23.50
C THR A 167 7.18 11.85 22.35
N ALA A 168 6.18 12.31 21.58
CA ALA A 168 5.57 11.60 20.46
C ALA A 168 6.56 11.10 19.37
N GLY A 169 7.81 11.58 19.37
CA GLY A 169 8.90 11.08 18.53
C GLY A 169 9.32 9.65 18.86
N HIS A 170 9.28 9.23 20.13
CA HIS A 170 9.66 7.89 20.57
C HIS A 170 8.68 6.81 20.08
N LEU A 171 7.41 7.18 19.88
CA LEU A 171 6.36 6.28 19.37
C LEU A 171 6.48 5.96 17.86
N ARG A 172 7.42 6.57 17.13
CA ARG A 172 7.64 6.22 15.71
C ARG A 172 8.47 4.95 15.53
N ARG A 173 9.22 4.54 16.55
CA ARG A 173 10.11 3.38 16.54
C ARG A 173 9.56 2.22 17.39
N LEU A 174 8.24 2.08 17.50
CA LEU A 174 7.64 1.08 18.38
C LEU A 174 7.89 -0.37 17.90
N PRO A 175 8.24 -1.30 18.80
CA PRO A 175 8.34 -2.71 18.46
C PRO A 175 7.03 -3.26 17.91
N GLY A 176 7.11 -4.07 16.86
CA GLY A 176 5.97 -4.70 16.22
C GLY A 176 5.19 -3.80 15.27
N ARG A 177 5.79 -2.68 14.82
CA ARG A 177 5.24 -1.83 13.76
C ARG A 177 4.79 -2.70 12.58
N VAL A 178 3.60 -2.40 12.07
CA VAL A 178 3.08 -3.03 10.86
C VAL A 178 3.39 -2.11 9.69
N ASP A 179 4.06 -2.66 8.69
CA ASP A 179 4.16 -2.03 7.38
C ASP A 179 3.30 -2.79 6.37
N LEU A 180 2.82 -2.06 5.38
CA LEU A 180 2.03 -2.65 4.32
C LEU A 180 2.93 -3.56 3.48
N ASP A 181 2.47 -4.80 3.29
CA ASP A 181 3.19 -5.79 2.48
C ASP A 181 3.55 -5.24 1.08
N GLU A 182 4.79 -5.49 0.66
CA GLU A 182 5.37 -4.88 -0.54
C GLU A 182 4.61 -5.23 -1.82
N SER A 183 3.92 -6.39 -1.85
CA SER A 183 3.11 -6.77 -3.00
C SER A 183 1.96 -5.78 -3.28
N TRP A 184 1.52 -5.00 -2.28
CA TRP A 184 0.55 -3.92 -2.49
C TRP A 184 1.09 -2.75 -3.31
N ARG A 185 2.42 -2.59 -3.39
CA ARG A 185 3.03 -1.60 -4.30
C ARG A 185 3.10 -2.12 -5.72
N ARG A 186 3.13 -3.44 -5.90
CA ARG A 186 3.28 -4.12 -7.19
C ARG A 186 2.04 -4.96 -7.53
N THR A 187 0.87 -4.31 -7.53
CA THR A 187 -0.41 -5.00 -7.74
C THR A 187 -0.53 -5.66 -9.11
N ASP A 188 0.18 -5.15 -10.12
CA ASP A 188 0.20 -5.74 -11.46
C ASP A 188 0.86 -7.13 -11.46
N ASP A 189 1.71 -7.44 -10.48
CA ASP A 189 2.34 -8.76 -10.38
C ASP A 189 1.33 -9.87 -10.05
N TRP A 190 0.20 -9.52 -9.44
CA TRP A 190 -0.87 -10.48 -9.15
C TRP A 190 -1.60 -10.95 -10.42
N LEU A 191 -1.36 -10.31 -11.57
CA LEU A 191 -1.92 -10.72 -12.86
C LEU A 191 -1.13 -11.87 -13.50
N TRP A 192 0.02 -12.28 -12.94
CA TRP A 192 0.79 -13.41 -13.45
C TRP A 192 1.18 -14.41 -12.38
N ALA A 193 1.21 -14.02 -11.10
CA ALA A 193 1.38 -14.95 -10.00
C ALA A 193 0.07 -15.73 -9.78
N ASP A 194 0.07 -17.05 -10.06
CA ASP A 194 -1.04 -17.95 -9.72
C ASP A 194 -1.43 -17.69 -8.27
N GLY A 195 -2.63 -17.23 -7.94
CA GLY A 195 -3.00 -16.65 -6.63
C GLY A 195 -2.91 -17.53 -5.35
N GLY A 196 -1.84 -18.29 -5.16
CA GLY A 196 -1.45 -19.03 -3.96
C GLY A 196 -1.02 -18.15 -2.78
N PRO A 197 -0.59 -18.78 -1.67
CA PRO A 197 -0.17 -18.08 -0.47
C PRO A 197 1.26 -17.57 -0.66
N TRP A 198 1.41 -16.26 -0.89
CA TRP A 198 2.67 -15.68 -1.37
C TRP A 198 3.29 -14.65 -0.40
N PRO A 199 4.62 -14.66 -0.22
CA PRO A 199 5.40 -13.43 -0.04
C PRO A 199 5.47 -12.63 -1.35
N ALA A 200 5.97 -11.38 -1.32
CA ALA A 200 6.04 -10.52 -2.51
C ALA A 200 6.54 -11.28 -3.76
N PRO A 201 5.82 -11.20 -4.90
CA PRO A 201 6.22 -11.90 -6.10
C PRO A 201 7.63 -11.47 -6.56
N ALA A 202 8.45 -12.45 -6.92
CA ALA A 202 9.69 -12.22 -7.67
C ALA A 202 9.38 -11.47 -8.98
N PRO A 203 10.33 -10.77 -9.61
CA PRO A 203 10.09 -10.24 -10.97
C PRO A 203 9.53 -11.36 -11.86
N GLY A 204 8.39 -11.11 -12.50
CA GLY A 204 7.69 -12.13 -13.28
C GLY A 204 8.58 -12.73 -14.37
N PRO A 205 8.40 -14.01 -14.74
CA PRO A 205 9.22 -14.63 -15.77
C PRO A 205 9.07 -13.80 -17.04
N SER A 206 10.19 -13.34 -17.60
CA SER A 206 10.24 -12.42 -18.75
C SER A 206 9.46 -12.91 -19.97
N GLY A 207 9.17 -14.20 -20.05
CA GLY A 207 8.32 -14.82 -21.07
C GLY A 207 6.81 -14.73 -20.85
N HIS A 208 6.31 -14.32 -19.67
CA HIS A 208 4.87 -14.32 -19.40
C HIS A 208 4.15 -13.25 -20.25
N PRO A 209 3.04 -13.58 -20.94
CA PRO A 209 2.37 -12.65 -21.85
C PRO A 209 1.96 -11.32 -21.21
N VAL A 210 1.54 -11.33 -19.94
CA VAL A 210 1.17 -10.10 -19.22
C VAL A 210 2.37 -9.20 -18.99
N VAL A 211 3.51 -9.75 -18.58
CA VAL A 211 4.74 -8.99 -18.32
C VAL A 211 5.23 -8.33 -19.61
N ARG A 212 5.23 -9.09 -20.72
CA ARG A 212 5.61 -8.58 -22.05
C ARG A 212 4.65 -7.51 -22.57
N ALA A 213 3.34 -7.74 -22.46
CA ALA A 213 2.33 -6.78 -22.91
C ALA A 213 2.40 -5.46 -22.11
N LEU A 214 2.66 -5.52 -20.80
CA LEU A 214 2.92 -4.34 -19.98
C LEU A 214 4.19 -3.60 -20.42
N ALA A 215 5.26 -4.31 -20.77
CA ALA A 215 6.47 -3.70 -21.31
C ALA A 215 6.23 -3.00 -22.67
N ILE A 216 5.47 -3.64 -23.58
CA ILE A 216 5.06 -3.03 -24.87
C ILE A 216 4.23 -1.77 -24.64
N LEU A 217 3.29 -1.80 -23.68
CA LEU A 217 2.47 -0.65 -23.31
C LEU A 217 3.31 0.49 -22.72
N ALA A 218 4.28 0.17 -21.85
CA ALA A 218 5.18 1.14 -21.23
C ALA A 218 6.19 1.76 -22.22
N ALA A 219 6.58 1.03 -23.25
CA ALA A 219 7.50 1.50 -24.28
C ALA A 219 6.85 2.49 -25.28
N GLN A 220 5.53 2.70 -25.23
CA GLN A 220 4.89 3.67 -26.11
C GLN A 220 5.23 5.10 -25.68
N PRO A 221 5.60 5.98 -26.63
CA PRO A 221 5.77 7.39 -26.32
C PRO A 221 4.44 7.96 -25.77
N GLY A 222 4.52 8.61 -24.62
CA GLY A 222 3.37 9.29 -24.02
C GLY A 222 2.75 10.25 -25.03
N ARG A 223 1.41 10.20 -25.14
CA ARG A 223 0.61 10.96 -26.11
C ARG A 223 0.72 12.49 -25.98
N ASP A 224 1.54 12.98 -25.06
CA ASP A 224 1.70 14.38 -24.70
C ASP A 224 2.99 15.04 -25.25
N ALA A 225 3.85 14.30 -25.97
CA ALA A 225 5.07 14.88 -26.56
C ALA A 225 4.88 15.49 -27.97
N GLY A 226 3.66 15.55 -28.50
CA GLY A 226 3.41 15.82 -29.93
C GLY A 226 2.26 16.77 -30.26
N ALA A 227 1.73 17.52 -29.30
CA ALA A 227 0.82 18.63 -29.58
C ALA A 227 1.51 19.93 -29.21
N GLY A 228 2.48 20.33 -30.04
CA GLY A 228 2.98 21.70 -30.03
C GLY A 228 1.79 22.63 -30.20
N ILE A 229 1.48 23.41 -29.16
CA ILE A 229 0.66 24.60 -29.31
C ILE A 229 1.39 25.44 -30.36
N PRO A 230 0.80 25.74 -31.54
CA PRO A 230 1.39 26.74 -32.40
C PRO A 230 1.38 28.05 -31.59
N HIS A 231 2.56 28.45 -31.12
CA HIS A 231 2.79 29.84 -30.76
C HIS A 231 2.50 30.61 -32.04
N GLY A 232 1.33 31.25 -32.07
CA GLY A 232 1.01 32.19 -33.12
C GLY A 232 2.14 33.21 -33.16
N ASP A 233 2.75 33.34 -34.32
CA ASP A 233 3.63 34.45 -34.66
C ASP A 233 2.90 35.74 -34.27
N ALA A 234 3.38 36.35 -33.18
CA ALA A 234 3.05 37.72 -32.87
C ALA A 234 3.61 38.54 -34.03
N ALA A 235 2.69 39.06 -34.85
CA ALA A 235 2.96 40.01 -35.90
C ALA A 235 3.93 41.08 -35.38
N ALA A 236 5.07 41.20 -36.06
CA ALA A 236 5.93 42.36 -35.95
C ALA A 236 5.11 43.59 -36.31
N ASP A 237 4.94 44.49 -35.35
CA ASP A 237 4.42 45.83 -35.54
C ASP A 237 5.63 46.72 -35.86
N PRO A 238 5.81 47.21 -37.10
CA PRO A 238 6.82 48.22 -37.39
C PRO A 238 6.22 49.62 -37.15
N GLU A 239 7.09 50.53 -36.71
CA GLU A 239 6.95 51.98 -36.75
C GLU A 239 6.34 52.68 -35.52
N ARG A 240 7.24 53.15 -34.65
CA ARG A 240 7.22 54.56 -34.20
C ARG A 240 8.64 55.10 -34.02
N GLY A 241 9.12 55.80 -35.04
CA GLY A 241 10.19 56.78 -34.92
C GLY A 241 9.68 58.13 -35.45
N HIS A 242 9.63 59.14 -34.58
CA HIS A 242 9.52 60.53 -34.98
C HIS A 242 10.21 61.41 -33.94
N GLY A 243 11.09 62.28 -34.43
CA GLY A 243 11.44 63.55 -33.80
C GLY A 243 12.59 63.52 -32.83
#